data_AF-A0A6V8K769-F1
#
_entry.id   AF-A0A6V8K769-F1
#
_cell.length_a   1.000
_cell.length_b   1.000
_cell.length_c   1.000
_cell.angle_alpha   90.00
_cell.angle_beta   90.00
_cell.angle_gamma   90.00
#
_symmetry.space_group_name_H-M   'P 1'
#
loop_
_entity.id
_entity.type
_entity.pdbx_description
1 polymer ?
#
loop_
_entity_poly.entity_id
_entity_poly.type
_entity_poly.pdbx_seq_one_letter_code
_entity_poly.pdbx_strand_id
1 'polypeptide(L)'
;MPALVGELLTGVVLGPSILGHLAPGITDWLLPAESEQMHLLDAVGQIGVLLLVGVTGAHLDLRLLRRRGGTAAKVSLGGLLIPLVFGLALGAFLPTVMETGDKDRVSFALFVGVAMCVSAIPVIAKTLTDMRLLHRNVGQLILLAGTLDDVVGWFLLSIVSAVAISGLSAGQVSLTFVYLVGFVILAALLGRPLVGRFMKVADRSDESGPSVAAAVTVVLAGAVTTHVLRMEAVFGAFVAGILIGAVAPNKAKLAPLRTLVMSVLAPIFLATAGLRMDLTALADPTVALAALAVLAIAIAGKFAGAYAGARLSRMSRWEGIAIGAGMNARGVVEVIVAMTGLRLGVLNPAMYTVFVLVAIVTSLMAPPMLRRAMAKVEHSDEERLREMEHGAWIGLAPSGDKQDTGTSRKAGAGEATA
;
A
#
# COMPACT_ATOMS: atom_id res chain seq x y z
N MET A 1 3.81 -17.06 1.23
CA MET A 1 4.10 -15.72 1.81
C MET A 1 3.94 -14.69 0.69
N PRO A 2 3.51 -13.45 0.96
CA PRO A 2 3.46 -12.41 -0.06
C PRO A 2 4.82 -12.20 -0.72
N ALA A 3 4.89 -12.03 -2.05
CA ALA A 3 6.15 -11.90 -2.79
C ALA A 3 7.05 -10.78 -2.25
N LEU A 4 6.43 -9.64 -1.92
CA LEU A 4 7.08 -8.49 -1.28
C LEU A 4 7.90 -8.87 -0.03
N VAL A 5 7.39 -9.76 0.81
CA VAL A 5 8.10 -10.18 2.02
C VAL A 5 9.36 -10.95 1.64
N GLY A 6 9.29 -11.80 0.62
CA GLY A 6 10.45 -12.49 0.08
C GLY A 6 11.49 -11.52 -0.47
N GLU A 7 11.06 -10.55 -1.29
CA GLU A 7 11.92 -9.54 -1.91
C GLU A 7 12.62 -8.66 -0.86
N LEU A 8 11.90 -8.22 0.18
CA LEU A 8 12.49 -7.49 1.32
C LEU A 8 13.47 -8.37 2.11
N LEU A 9 13.07 -9.61 2.44
CA LEU A 9 13.92 -10.52 3.20
C LEU A 9 15.19 -10.90 2.44
N THR A 10 15.17 -10.97 1.10
CA THR A 10 16.39 -11.12 0.30
C THR A 10 17.38 -9.99 0.62
N GLY A 11 16.91 -8.75 0.69
CA GLY A 11 17.73 -7.62 1.12
C GLY A 11 18.25 -7.77 2.55
N VAL A 12 17.40 -8.16 3.50
CA VAL A 12 17.80 -8.36 4.91
C VAL A 12 18.88 -9.44 5.04
N VAL A 13 18.75 -10.53 4.27
CA VAL A 13 19.71 -11.64 4.26
C VAL A 13 21.05 -11.19 3.69
N LEU A 14 21.03 -10.44 2.59
CA LEU A 14 22.24 -9.94 1.94
C LEU A 14 22.87 -8.75 2.70
N GLY A 15 22.09 -8.05 3.52
CA GLY A 15 22.48 -6.83 4.22
C GLY A 15 23.30 -7.07 5.49
N PRO A 16 23.48 -6.00 6.31
CA PRO A 16 24.30 -6.05 7.52
C PRO A 16 23.73 -6.99 8.58
N SER A 17 22.42 -7.24 8.55
CA SER A 17 21.70 -8.08 9.52
C SER A 17 22.17 -9.54 9.56
N ILE A 18 22.55 -10.12 8.42
CA ILE A 18 22.91 -11.55 8.33
C ILE A 18 24.25 -11.73 7.62
N LEU A 19 24.33 -11.49 6.30
CA LEU A 19 25.56 -11.73 5.55
C LEU A 19 26.70 -10.81 6.00
N GLY A 20 26.41 -9.52 6.23
CA GLY A 20 27.40 -8.57 6.75
C GLY A 20 27.96 -8.96 8.12
N HIS A 21 27.15 -9.59 8.96
CA HIS A 21 27.57 -10.06 10.28
C HIS A 21 28.31 -11.40 10.24
N LEU A 22 27.85 -12.35 9.43
CA LEU A 22 28.39 -13.72 9.39
C LEU A 22 29.59 -13.88 8.47
N ALA A 23 29.65 -13.11 7.38
CA ALA A 23 30.68 -13.21 6.35
C ALA A 23 30.99 -11.82 5.76
N PRO A 24 31.62 -10.91 6.53
CA PRO A 24 31.93 -9.56 6.07
C PRO A 24 32.76 -9.56 4.78
N GLY A 25 33.72 -10.47 4.63
CA GLY A 25 34.53 -10.56 3.40
C GLY A 25 33.75 -10.93 2.13
N ILE A 26 32.64 -11.68 2.24
CA ILE A 26 31.74 -11.94 1.09
C ILE A 26 30.90 -10.71 0.81
N THR A 27 30.47 -10.02 1.87
CA THR A 27 29.67 -8.79 1.77
C THR A 27 30.46 -7.69 1.09
N ASP A 28 31.72 -7.48 1.46
CA ASP A 28 32.61 -6.47 0.86
C ASP A 28 32.94 -6.78 -0.62
N TRP A 29 32.88 -8.05 -1.01
CA TRP A 29 33.07 -8.47 -2.41
C TRP A 29 31.78 -8.34 -3.23
N LEU A 30 30.63 -8.66 -2.64
CA LEU A 30 29.33 -8.72 -3.32
C LEU A 30 28.64 -7.35 -3.37
N LEU A 31 28.73 -6.58 -2.29
CA LEU A 31 28.09 -5.29 -2.15
C LEU A 31 29.11 -4.17 -2.37
N PRO A 32 28.70 -3.06 -3.00
CA PRO A 32 29.60 -1.94 -3.19
C PRO A 32 30.05 -1.34 -1.85
N ALA A 33 31.35 -1.39 -1.58
CA ALA A 33 31.95 -0.74 -0.41
C ALA A 33 32.05 0.79 -0.59
N GLU A 34 32.08 1.27 -1.83
CA GLU A 34 32.18 2.68 -2.16
C GLU A 34 30.80 3.35 -2.25
N SER A 35 30.68 4.53 -1.65
CA SER A 35 29.44 5.32 -1.62
C SER A 35 28.93 5.68 -3.02
N GLU A 36 29.82 5.92 -3.98
CA GLU A 36 29.45 6.23 -5.37
C GLU A 36 28.71 5.07 -6.04
N GLN A 37 29.14 3.84 -5.80
CA GLN A 37 28.51 2.65 -6.37
C GLN A 37 27.17 2.34 -5.67
N MET A 38 27.06 2.61 -4.36
CA MET A 38 25.79 2.53 -3.65
C MET A 38 24.76 3.53 -4.23
N HIS A 39 25.20 4.72 -4.63
CA HIS A 39 24.32 5.70 -5.29
C HIS A 39 23.76 5.21 -6.63
N LEU A 40 24.49 4.35 -7.37
CA LEU A 40 23.97 3.74 -8.60
C LEU A 40 22.82 2.78 -8.30
N LEU A 41 22.96 1.95 -7.26
CA LEU A 41 21.89 1.05 -6.82
C LEU A 41 20.67 1.84 -6.33
N ASP A 42 20.90 2.93 -5.60
CA ASP A 42 19.84 3.85 -5.17
C ASP A 42 19.13 4.50 -6.35
N ALA A 43 19.85 4.93 -7.39
CA ALA A 43 19.25 5.53 -8.58
C ALA A 43 18.31 4.53 -9.30
N VAL A 44 18.74 3.28 -9.44
CA VAL A 44 17.89 2.21 -10.01
C VAL A 44 16.66 1.96 -9.13
N GLY A 45 16.85 1.87 -7.81
CA GLY A 45 15.75 1.74 -6.85
C GLY A 45 14.76 2.91 -6.90
N GLN A 46 15.25 4.14 -7.09
CA GLN A 46 14.44 5.34 -7.24
C GLN A 46 13.60 5.32 -8.51
N ILE A 47 14.18 4.97 -9.65
CA ILE A 47 13.40 4.79 -10.88
C ILE A 47 12.37 3.68 -10.71
N GLY A 48 12.77 2.58 -10.07
CA GLY A 48 11.89 1.45 -9.80
C GLY A 48 10.67 1.83 -8.96
N VAL A 49 10.86 2.58 -7.87
CA VAL A 49 9.75 3.03 -7.03
C VAL A 49 8.84 4.04 -7.74
N LEU A 50 9.40 4.98 -8.51
CA LEU A 50 8.60 5.94 -9.26
C LEU A 50 7.70 5.24 -10.29
N LEU A 51 8.26 4.29 -11.05
CA LEU A 51 7.50 3.52 -12.03
C LEU A 51 6.52 2.55 -11.36
N LEU A 52 6.88 1.94 -10.22
CA LEU A 52 5.98 1.11 -9.41
C LEU A 52 4.74 1.89 -9.00
N VAL A 53 4.93 3.05 -8.38
CA VAL A 53 3.83 3.88 -7.91
C VAL A 53 3.03 4.49 -9.07
N GLY A 54 3.69 4.86 -10.17
CA GLY A 54 3.00 5.30 -11.39
C GLY A 54 2.14 4.20 -12.02
N VAL A 55 2.64 2.96 -12.10
CA VAL A 55 1.86 1.81 -12.55
C VAL A 55 0.71 1.54 -11.59
N THR A 56 0.91 1.61 -10.28
CA THR A 56 -0.16 1.47 -9.28
C THR A 56 -1.25 2.53 -9.49
N GLY A 57 -0.88 3.80 -9.69
CA GLY A 57 -1.81 4.88 -9.99
C GLY A 57 -2.63 4.62 -11.27
N ALA A 58 -2.02 4.06 -12.31
CA ALA A 58 -2.71 3.74 -13.57
C ALA A 58 -3.75 2.61 -13.45
N HIS A 59 -3.63 1.75 -12.43
CA HIS A 59 -4.59 0.69 -12.12
C HIS A 59 -5.76 1.16 -11.25
N LEU A 60 -5.72 2.40 -10.75
CA LEU A 60 -6.71 2.93 -9.83
C LEU A 60 -8.03 3.22 -10.55
N ASP A 61 -9.11 2.53 -10.14
CA ASP A 61 -10.45 2.73 -10.71
C ASP A 61 -11.23 3.81 -9.95
N LEU A 62 -11.05 5.06 -10.37
CA LEU A 62 -11.76 6.22 -9.82
C LEU A 62 -13.29 6.14 -9.98
N ARG A 63 -13.80 5.38 -10.97
CA ARG A 63 -15.25 5.29 -11.22
C ARG A 63 -15.91 4.39 -10.18
N LEU A 64 -15.27 3.26 -9.87
CA LEU A 64 -15.73 2.35 -8.82
C LEU A 64 -15.75 3.06 -7.46
N LEU A 65 -14.71 3.85 -7.18
CA LEU A 65 -14.61 4.61 -5.94
C LEU A 65 -15.77 5.60 -5.74
N ARG A 66 -16.19 6.29 -6.80
CA ARG A 66 -17.29 7.25 -6.74
C ARG A 66 -18.66 6.59 -6.50
N ARG A 67 -18.88 5.37 -7.00
CA ARG A 67 -20.18 4.69 -6.93
C ARG A 67 -20.44 3.95 -5.62
N ARG A 68 -19.40 3.48 -4.93
CA ARG A 68 -19.52 2.67 -3.69
C ARG A 68 -18.76 3.26 -2.50
N GLY A 69 -18.46 4.56 -2.55
CA GLY A 69 -17.50 5.22 -1.66
C GLY A 69 -17.96 5.49 -0.23
N GLY A 70 -19.27 5.53 0.07
CA GLY A 70 -19.75 5.96 1.39
C GLY A 70 -19.26 5.08 2.56
N THR A 71 -19.39 3.76 2.42
CA THR A 71 -18.89 2.80 3.43
C THR A 71 -17.36 2.70 3.41
N ALA A 72 -16.75 2.70 2.21
CA ALA A 72 -15.30 2.69 2.06
C ALA A 72 -14.64 3.91 2.72
N ALA A 73 -15.26 5.09 2.62
CA ALA A 73 -14.79 6.32 3.24
C ALA A 73 -14.83 6.26 4.77
N LYS A 74 -15.86 5.65 5.37
CA LYS A 74 -15.91 5.46 6.84
C LYS A 74 -14.83 4.50 7.33
N VAL A 75 -14.62 3.39 6.61
CA VAL A 75 -13.55 2.42 6.91
C VAL A 75 -12.18 3.08 6.76
N SER A 76 -11.95 3.79 5.66
CA SER A 76 -10.72 4.54 5.38
C SER A 76 -10.46 5.61 6.44
N LEU A 77 -11.48 6.41 6.80
CA LEU A 77 -11.34 7.46 7.82
C LEU A 77 -10.90 6.90 9.16
N GLY A 78 -11.53 5.81 9.63
CA GLY A 78 -11.12 5.12 10.85
C GLY A 78 -9.73 4.51 10.71
N GLY A 79 -9.45 3.85 9.59
CA GLY A 79 -8.18 3.24 9.26
C GLY A 79 -7.03 4.22 9.03
N LEU A 80 -7.31 5.51 8.85
CA LEU A 80 -6.31 6.57 8.72
C LEU A 80 -6.14 7.34 10.03
N LEU A 81 -7.23 7.91 10.56
CA LEU A 81 -7.14 8.84 11.70
C LEU A 81 -6.67 8.18 12.98
N ILE A 82 -7.15 6.98 13.30
CA ILE A 82 -6.79 6.29 14.55
C ILE A 82 -5.30 5.93 14.58
N PRO A 83 -4.73 5.22 13.58
CA PRO A 83 -3.30 4.94 13.58
C PRO A 83 -2.45 6.21 13.39
N LEU A 84 -2.95 7.24 12.69
CA LEU A 84 -2.26 8.52 12.60
C LEU A 84 -2.12 9.17 13.98
N VAL A 85 -3.20 9.30 14.75
CA VAL A 85 -3.17 9.88 16.10
C VAL A 85 -2.27 9.07 17.03
N PHE A 86 -2.37 7.74 17.00
CA PHE A 86 -1.48 6.89 17.80
C PHE A 86 -0.02 6.99 17.36
N GLY A 87 0.25 7.12 16.06
CA GLY A 87 1.61 7.33 15.56
C GLY A 87 2.18 8.69 15.93
N LEU A 88 1.37 9.76 15.89
CA LEU A 88 1.77 11.10 16.37
C LEU A 88 2.09 11.07 17.87
N ALA A 89 1.22 10.46 18.68
CA ALA A 89 1.46 10.30 20.11
C ALA A 89 2.72 9.47 20.36
N LEU A 90 2.86 8.33 19.68
CA LEU A 90 4.04 7.47 19.81
C LEU A 90 5.32 8.23 19.44
N GLY A 91 5.33 8.94 18.32
CA GLY A 91 6.48 9.75 17.90
C GLY A 91 6.83 10.86 18.91
N ALA A 92 5.83 11.44 19.59
CA ALA A 92 6.06 12.41 20.65
C ALA A 92 6.67 11.80 21.94
N PHE A 93 6.50 10.49 22.17
CA PHE A 93 6.99 9.79 23.38
C PHE A 93 8.14 8.80 23.12
N LEU A 94 8.49 8.50 21.87
CA LEU A 94 9.56 7.57 21.54
C LEU A 94 10.92 8.07 22.05
N PRO A 95 11.84 7.20 22.48
CA PRO A 95 13.17 7.62 22.92
C PRO A 95 13.89 8.47 21.86
N THR A 96 14.63 9.50 22.28
CA THR A 96 15.38 10.39 21.36
C THR A 96 16.47 9.64 20.58
N VAL A 97 16.91 8.47 21.07
CA VAL A 97 17.81 7.56 20.33
C VAL A 97 17.19 7.02 19.03
N MET A 98 15.88 7.18 18.81
CA MET A 98 15.20 6.81 17.56
C MET A 98 15.16 7.97 16.54
N GLU A 99 15.57 9.16 16.96
CA GLU A 99 15.56 10.36 16.14
C GLU A 99 16.94 10.65 15.57
N THR A 100 16.96 11.43 14.50
CA THR A 100 18.17 12.10 14.04
C THR A 100 18.20 13.47 14.73
N GLY A 101 19.27 13.79 15.47
CA GLY A 101 19.36 15.02 16.29
C GLY A 101 19.27 16.35 15.53
N ASP A 102 19.18 16.29 14.20
CA ASP A 102 19.17 17.44 13.28
C ASP A 102 17.76 17.97 12.95
N LYS A 103 16.70 17.22 13.26
CA LYS A 103 15.30 17.59 12.94
C LYS A 103 14.45 17.75 14.21
N ASP A 104 13.46 18.64 14.14
CA ASP A 104 12.54 18.87 15.26
C ASP A 104 11.64 17.66 15.52
N ARG A 105 11.38 17.38 16.81
CA ARG A 105 10.53 16.31 17.35
C ARG A 105 9.17 16.25 16.69
N VAL A 106 8.62 17.41 16.29
CA VAL A 106 7.34 17.49 15.60
C VAL A 106 7.42 16.85 14.21
N SER A 107 8.50 17.07 13.46
CA SER A 107 8.70 16.45 12.14
C SER A 107 8.85 14.94 12.26
N PHE A 108 9.59 14.47 13.27
CA PHE A 108 9.67 13.05 13.60
C PHE A 108 8.29 12.47 13.91
N ALA A 109 7.54 13.07 14.82
CA ALA A 109 6.20 12.61 15.18
C ALA A 109 5.25 12.56 13.99
N LEU A 110 5.26 13.58 13.12
CA LEU A 110 4.48 13.61 11.89
C LEU A 110 4.84 12.44 10.96
N PHE A 111 6.12 12.15 10.76
CA PHE A 111 6.57 11.01 9.95
C PHE A 111 6.13 9.67 10.56
N VAL A 112 6.25 9.50 11.87
CA VAL A 112 5.77 8.30 12.57
C VAL A 112 4.27 8.16 12.41
N GLY A 113 3.51 9.24 12.58
CA GLY A 113 2.07 9.29 12.33
C GLY A 113 1.69 8.79 10.94
N VAL A 114 2.33 9.32 9.89
CA VAL A 114 2.05 8.95 8.50
C VAL A 114 2.44 7.49 8.23
N ALA A 115 3.62 7.05 8.67
CA ALA A 115 4.06 5.67 8.50
C ALA A 115 3.06 4.67 9.12
N MET A 116 2.50 5.02 10.27
CA MET A 116 1.54 4.16 10.98
C MET A 116 0.18 4.06 10.29
N CYS A 117 -0.25 5.08 9.54
CA CYS A 117 -1.57 5.09 8.90
C CYS A 117 -1.60 4.52 7.49
N VAL A 118 -0.46 4.35 6.84
CA VAL A 118 -0.37 3.82 5.46
C VAL A 118 -0.68 2.31 5.40
N SER A 119 -1.27 1.88 4.28
CA SER A 119 -1.53 0.48 3.92
C SER A 119 -0.80 0.10 2.61
N ALA A 120 -0.85 -1.16 2.21
CA ALA A 120 -0.31 -1.60 0.91
C ALA A 120 -1.35 -2.34 0.06
N ILE A 121 -2.02 -1.62 -0.86
CA ILE A 121 -2.97 -2.23 -1.80
C ILE A 121 -2.38 -3.42 -2.56
N PRO A 122 -1.13 -3.41 -3.08
CA PRO A 122 -0.62 -4.55 -3.84
C PRO A 122 -0.60 -5.85 -3.05
N VAL A 123 -0.21 -5.78 -1.76
CA VAL A 123 -0.16 -6.92 -0.85
C VAL A 123 -1.58 -7.42 -0.55
N ILE A 124 -2.50 -6.49 -0.29
CA ILE A 124 -3.91 -6.78 -0.01
C ILE A 124 -4.59 -7.43 -1.23
N ALA A 125 -4.43 -6.83 -2.40
CA ALA A 125 -5.01 -7.31 -3.66
C ALA A 125 -4.52 -8.70 -4.01
N LYS A 126 -3.21 -8.95 -3.89
CA LYS A 126 -2.65 -10.29 -4.09
C LYS A 126 -3.20 -11.29 -3.07
N THR A 127 -3.25 -10.91 -1.80
CA THR A 127 -3.81 -11.77 -0.74
C THR A 127 -5.27 -12.14 -1.01
N LEU A 128 -6.10 -11.15 -1.36
CA LEU A 128 -7.50 -11.39 -1.74
C LEU A 128 -7.63 -12.23 -3.01
N THR A 129 -6.73 -12.07 -3.98
CA THR A 129 -6.71 -12.86 -5.22
C THR A 129 -6.39 -14.33 -4.92
N ASP A 130 -5.33 -14.58 -4.15
CA ASP A 130 -4.87 -15.92 -3.79
C ASP A 130 -5.91 -16.67 -2.95
N MET A 131 -6.67 -15.94 -2.15
CA MET A 131 -7.77 -16.47 -1.34
C MET A 131 -9.11 -16.54 -2.10
N ARG A 132 -9.17 -16.11 -3.37
CA ARG A 132 -10.41 -15.99 -4.16
C ARG A 132 -11.50 -15.19 -3.42
N LEU A 133 -11.16 -14.01 -2.92
CA LEU A 133 -12.07 -13.13 -2.17
C LEU A 133 -12.41 -11.83 -2.92
N LEU A 134 -11.87 -11.61 -4.12
CA LEU A 134 -12.09 -10.39 -4.92
C LEU A 134 -13.56 -10.17 -5.30
N HIS A 135 -14.34 -11.24 -5.44
CA HIS A 135 -15.77 -11.15 -5.77
C HIS A 135 -16.65 -10.88 -4.55
N ARG A 136 -16.14 -11.13 -3.33
CA ARG A 136 -16.85 -10.91 -2.07
C ARG A 136 -16.96 -9.41 -1.78
N ASN A 137 -18.08 -8.98 -1.20
CA ASN A 137 -18.33 -7.58 -0.87
C ASN A 137 -17.28 -7.03 0.11
N VAL A 138 -16.87 -7.83 1.09
CA VAL A 138 -15.77 -7.50 2.02
C VAL A 138 -14.45 -7.28 1.28
N GLY A 139 -14.11 -8.15 0.31
CA GLY A 139 -12.88 -8.02 -0.48
C GLY A 139 -12.88 -6.75 -1.33
N GLN A 140 -14.01 -6.45 -1.99
CA GLN A 140 -14.17 -5.21 -2.77
C GLN A 140 -14.08 -3.97 -1.89
N LEU A 141 -14.68 -4.00 -0.69
CA LEU A 141 -14.63 -2.89 0.25
C LEU A 141 -13.22 -2.65 0.80
N ILE A 142 -12.48 -3.71 1.12
CA ILE A 142 -11.07 -3.62 1.53
C ILE A 142 -10.25 -2.95 0.42
N LEU A 143 -10.42 -3.35 -0.85
CA LEU A 143 -9.72 -2.72 -1.96
C LEU A 143 -10.07 -1.25 -2.14
N LEU A 144 -11.36 -0.91 -2.02
CA LEU A 144 -11.84 0.46 -2.13
C LEU A 144 -11.34 1.36 -1.00
N ALA A 145 -11.40 0.87 0.24
CA ALA A 145 -10.85 1.59 1.40
C ALA A 145 -9.33 1.72 1.28
N GLY A 146 -8.62 0.68 0.89
CA GLY A 146 -7.17 0.74 0.62
C GLY A 146 -6.82 1.76 -0.46
N THR A 147 -7.63 1.85 -1.52
CA THR A 147 -7.48 2.86 -2.59
C THR A 147 -7.58 4.29 -2.06
N LEU A 148 -8.53 4.55 -1.15
CA LEU A 148 -8.62 5.85 -0.48
C LEU A 148 -7.42 6.10 0.42
N ASP A 149 -7.03 5.10 1.21
CA ASP A 149 -5.88 5.19 2.12
C ASP A 149 -4.58 5.49 1.37
N ASP A 150 -4.34 4.88 0.21
CA ASP A 150 -3.14 5.17 -0.59
C ASP A 150 -3.16 6.61 -1.11
N VAL A 151 -4.28 7.10 -1.64
CA VAL A 151 -4.41 8.50 -2.11
C VAL A 151 -4.11 9.48 -0.98
N VAL A 152 -4.70 9.25 0.21
CA VAL A 152 -4.46 10.10 1.38
C VAL A 152 -3.03 9.93 1.90
N GLY A 153 -2.48 8.72 1.91
CA GLY A 153 -1.13 8.41 2.35
C GLY A 153 -0.07 9.15 1.53
N TRP A 154 -0.20 9.17 0.20
CA TRP A 154 0.70 9.92 -0.67
C TRP A 154 0.60 11.43 -0.47
N PHE A 155 -0.61 11.93 -0.21
CA PHE A 155 -0.85 13.33 0.13
C PHE A 155 -0.20 13.70 1.47
N LEU A 156 -0.39 12.89 2.51
CA LEU A 156 0.21 13.08 3.82
C LEU A 156 1.74 12.98 3.77
N LEU A 157 2.30 11.99 3.05
CA LEU A 157 3.74 11.86 2.85
C LEU A 157 4.33 13.12 2.21
N SER A 158 3.65 13.69 1.23
CA SER A 158 4.09 14.93 0.58
C SER A 158 4.15 16.10 1.55
N ILE A 159 3.14 16.23 2.42
CA ILE A 159 3.09 17.29 3.43
C ILE A 159 4.23 17.12 4.44
N VAL A 160 4.38 15.93 5.04
CA VAL A 160 5.41 15.72 6.08
C VAL A 160 6.82 15.84 5.50
N SER A 161 7.04 15.40 4.26
CA SER A 161 8.33 15.55 3.57
C SER A 161 8.64 17.02 3.30
N ALA A 162 7.68 17.79 2.80
CA ALA A 162 7.87 19.23 2.56
C ALA A 162 8.13 20.01 3.86
N VAL A 163 7.45 19.63 4.96
CA VAL A 163 7.70 20.17 6.30
C VAL A 163 9.11 19.84 6.79
N ALA A 164 9.57 18.60 6.58
CA ALA A 164 10.93 18.22 6.93
C ALA A 164 12.00 18.95 6.10
N ILE A 165 11.73 19.29 4.85
CA ILE A 165 12.63 20.06 3.97
C ILE A 165 12.65 21.54 4.34
N SER A 166 11.48 22.15 4.53
CA SER A 166 11.33 23.61 4.61
C SER A 166 11.29 24.14 6.04
N GLY A 167 11.00 23.30 7.02
CA GLY A 167 10.78 23.67 8.41
C GLY A 167 9.30 23.84 8.78
N LEU A 168 9.04 23.93 10.08
CA LEU A 168 7.69 24.08 10.65
C LEU A 168 7.36 25.57 10.81
N SER A 169 6.83 26.21 9.76
CA SER A 169 6.20 27.53 9.88
C SER A 169 4.81 27.52 9.23
N ALA A 170 3.85 28.21 9.86
CA ALA A 170 2.47 28.27 9.36
C ALA A 170 2.40 28.75 7.90
N GLY A 171 3.26 29.72 7.54
CA GLY A 171 3.40 30.22 6.17
C GLY A 171 3.86 29.13 5.20
N GLN A 172 4.91 28.37 5.55
CA GLN A 172 5.41 27.29 4.69
C GLN A 172 4.43 26.12 4.57
N VAL A 173 3.80 25.70 5.67
CA VAL A 173 2.79 24.62 5.63
C VAL A 173 1.62 25.00 4.72
N SER A 174 1.12 26.24 4.84
CA SER A 174 0.04 26.73 3.99
C SER A 174 0.46 26.81 2.52
N LEU A 175 1.69 27.26 2.24
CA LEU A 175 2.25 27.31 0.88
C LEU A 175 2.41 25.91 0.28
N THR A 176 2.93 24.95 1.03
CA THR A 176 3.00 23.53 0.62
C THR A 176 1.62 22.98 0.29
N PHE A 177 0.61 23.26 1.13
CA PHE A 177 -0.75 22.84 0.87
C PHE A 177 -1.30 23.47 -0.42
N VAL A 178 -1.02 24.76 -0.66
CA VAL A 178 -1.38 25.45 -1.90
C VAL A 178 -0.67 24.83 -3.11
N TYR A 179 0.61 24.51 -3.04
CA TYR A 179 1.33 23.83 -4.14
C TYR A 179 0.78 22.43 -4.40
N LEU A 180 0.45 21.69 -3.35
CA LEU A 180 -0.09 20.34 -3.44
C LEU A 180 -1.49 20.35 -4.08
N VAL A 181 -2.40 21.19 -3.60
CA VAL A 181 -3.74 21.35 -4.18
C VAL A 181 -3.65 21.94 -5.59
N GLY A 182 -2.82 22.96 -5.79
CA GLY A 182 -2.58 23.58 -7.09
C GLY A 182 -2.05 22.59 -8.13
N PHE A 183 -1.09 21.73 -7.75
CA PHE A 183 -0.58 20.67 -8.61
C PHE A 183 -1.67 19.68 -8.99
N VAL A 184 -2.50 19.22 -8.04
CA VAL A 184 -3.60 18.30 -8.33
C VAL A 184 -4.63 18.95 -9.27
N ILE A 185 -4.98 20.22 -9.06
CA ILE A 185 -5.90 20.97 -9.92
C ILE A 185 -5.30 21.13 -11.33
N LEU A 186 -4.05 21.54 -11.45
CA LEU A 186 -3.36 21.69 -12.73
C LEU A 186 -3.22 20.35 -13.46
N ALA A 187 -2.89 19.28 -12.73
CA ALA A 187 -2.84 17.93 -13.27
C ALA A 187 -4.21 17.49 -13.80
N ALA A 188 -5.31 17.80 -13.09
CA ALA A 188 -6.66 17.47 -13.51
C ALA A 188 -7.15 18.31 -14.71
N LEU A 189 -6.82 19.60 -14.76
CA LEU A 189 -7.30 20.54 -15.79
C LEU A 189 -6.42 20.54 -17.05
N LEU A 190 -5.10 20.67 -16.89
CA LEU A 190 -4.13 20.77 -17.98
C LEU A 190 -3.44 19.43 -18.25
N GLY A 191 -3.05 18.72 -17.18
CA GLY A 191 -2.36 17.44 -17.30
C GLY A 191 -3.22 16.38 -17.98
N ARG A 192 -4.50 16.27 -17.61
CA ARG A 192 -5.43 15.30 -18.18
C ARG A 192 -5.59 15.38 -19.70
N PRO A 193 -5.89 16.54 -20.32
CA PRO A 193 -5.96 16.62 -21.79
C PRO A 193 -4.58 16.46 -22.44
N LEU A 194 -3.49 16.93 -21.81
CA LEU A 194 -2.14 16.79 -22.35
C LEU A 194 -1.70 15.32 -22.40
N VAL A 195 -1.79 14.61 -21.28
CA VAL A 195 -1.52 13.17 -21.18
C VAL A 195 -2.47 12.40 -22.10
N GLY A 196 -3.74 12.79 -22.18
CA GLY A 196 -4.71 12.18 -23.10
C GLY A 196 -4.31 12.30 -24.57
N ARG A 197 -3.82 13.47 -25.00
CA ARG A 197 -3.30 13.66 -26.37
C ARG A 197 -2.02 12.86 -26.59
N PHE A 198 -1.09 12.92 -25.65
CA PHE A 198 0.20 12.24 -25.75
C PHE A 198 0.03 10.71 -25.84
N MET A 199 -0.79 10.13 -24.96
CA MET A 199 -1.13 8.70 -24.99
C MET A 199 -1.87 8.30 -26.26
N LYS A 200 -2.77 9.14 -26.79
CA LYS A 200 -3.45 8.88 -28.07
C LYS A 200 -2.50 8.88 -29.26
N VAL A 201 -1.51 9.77 -29.27
CA VAL A 201 -0.48 9.80 -30.33
C VAL A 201 0.37 8.53 -30.26
N ALA A 202 0.78 8.12 -29.06
CA ALA A 202 1.54 6.89 -28.84
C ALA A 202 0.74 5.62 -29.21
N ASP A 203 -0.58 5.63 -29.01
CA ASP A 203 -1.46 4.50 -29.32
C ASP A 203 -1.72 4.30 -30.83
N ARG A 204 -1.31 5.25 -31.70
CA ARG A 204 -1.43 5.10 -33.16
C ARG A 204 -0.56 3.99 -33.74
N SER A 205 0.51 3.61 -33.05
CA SER A 205 1.30 2.43 -33.39
C SER A 205 0.61 1.19 -32.85
N ASP A 206 0.59 0.10 -33.62
CA ASP A 206 0.09 -1.20 -33.16
C ASP A 206 0.99 -1.79 -32.05
N GLU A 207 2.25 -1.39 -32.00
CA GLU A 207 3.20 -1.85 -31.00
C GLU A 207 2.95 -1.21 -29.62
N SER A 208 3.31 -1.95 -28.57
CA SER A 208 3.22 -1.45 -27.19
C SER A 208 4.34 -0.45 -26.83
N GLY A 209 5.47 -0.49 -27.56
CA GLY A 209 6.68 0.30 -27.26
C GLY A 209 6.42 1.81 -27.08
N PRO A 210 5.77 2.49 -28.04
CA PRO A 210 5.48 3.91 -27.92
C PRO A 210 4.56 4.25 -26.73
N SER A 211 3.56 3.41 -26.45
CA SER A 211 2.66 3.60 -25.30
C SER A 211 3.39 3.44 -23.97
N VAL A 212 4.32 2.48 -23.89
CA VAL A 212 5.20 2.29 -22.74
C VAL A 212 6.13 3.50 -22.55
N ALA A 213 6.80 3.95 -23.61
CA ALA A 213 7.68 5.12 -23.56
C ALA A 213 6.92 6.38 -23.14
N ALA A 214 5.71 6.58 -23.67
CA ALA A 214 4.85 7.70 -23.29
C ALA A 214 4.46 7.63 -21.81
N ALA A 215 4.06 6.45 -21.31
CA ALA A 215 3.71 6.26 -19.90
C ALA A 215 4.89 6.54 -18.97
N VAL A 216 6.08 6.00 -19.28
CA VAL A 216 7.32 6.25 -18.51
C VAL A 216 7.65 7.75 -18.49
N THR A 217 7.59 8.41 -19.65
CA THR A 217 7.85 9.86 -19.78
C THR A 217 6.89 10.67 -18.92
N VAL A 218 5.60 10.36 -18.96
CA VAL A 218 4.56 11.06 -18.18
C VAL A 218 4.76 10.84 -16.68
N VAL A 219 5.09 9.62 -16.24
CA VAL A 219 5.37 9.31 -14.83
C VAL A 219 6.59 10.09 -14.33
N LEU A 220 7.69 10.08 -15.09
CA LEU A 220 8.91 10.80 -14.73
C LEU A 220 8.71 12.32 -14.77
N ALA A 221 7.97 12.85 -15.75
CA ALA A 221 7.65 14.27 -15.81
C ALA A 221 6.81 14.72 -14.61
N GLY A 222 5.85 13.90 -14.18
CA GLY A 222 5.09 14.13 -12.95
C GLY A 222 5.99 14.18 -11.72
N ALA A 223 6.89 13.20 -11.59
CA ALA A 223 7.85 13.12 -10.49
C ALA A 223 8.81 14.33 -10.44
N VAL A 224 9.36 14.73 -11.58
CA VAL A 224 10.22 15.91 -11.71
C VAL A 224 9.45 17.18 -11.35
N THR A 225 8.19 17.31 -11.78
CA THR A 225 7.37 18.47 -11.48
C THR A 225 7.17 18.64 -9.97
N THR A 226 6.80 17.57 -9.25
CA THR A 226 6.61 17.66 -7.79
C THR A 226 7.93 17.85 -7.06
N HIS A 227 9.02 17.25 -7.54
CA HIS A 227 10.35 17.48 -6.98
C HIS A 227 10.79 18.95 -7.08
N VAL A 228 10.58 19.60 -8.23
CA VAL A 228 10.86 21.04 -8.42
C VAL A 228 9.99 21.91 -7.51
N LEU A 229 8.75 21.50 -7.22
CA LEU A 229 7.86 22.14 -6.26
C LEU A 229 8.23 21.88 -4.79
N ARG A 230 9.39 21.24 -4.52
CA ARG A 230 9.85 20.84 -3.17
C ARG A 230 8.89 19.88 -2.46
N MET A 231 8.27 19.00 -3.22
CA MET A 231 7.40 17.92 -2.74
C MET A 231 8.02 16.56 -3.07
N GLU A 232 7.48 15.49 -2.49
CA GLU A 232 7.97 14.15 -2.77
C GLU A 232 7.73 13.76 -4.24
N ALA A 233 8.78 13.29 -4.92
CA ALA A 233 8.73 12.91 -6.34
C ALA A 233 7.72 11.77 -6.60
N VAL A 234 7.59 10.86 -5.64
CA VAL A 234 6.67 9.71 -5.71
C VAL A 234 5.21 10.14 -5.83
N PHE A 235 4.80 11.27 -5.24
CA PHE A 235 3.45 11.80 -5.38
C PHE A 235 3.15 12.24 -6.82
N GLY A 236 4.10 12.89 -7.48
CA GLY A 236 3.97 13.27 -8.88
C GLY A 236 3.84 12.07 -9.81
N ALA A 237 4.64 11.03 -9.57
CA ALA A 237 4.53 9.75 -10.27
C ALA A 237 3.15 9.10 -10.08
N PHE A 238 2.61 9.10 -8.85
CA PHE A 238 1.28 8.58 -8.55
C PHE A 238 0.17 9.32 -9.31
N VAL A 239 0.17 10.66 -9.25
CA VAL A 239 -0.82 11.49 -9.96
C VAL A 239 -0.73 11.29 -11.48
N ALA A 240 0.49 11.25 -12.03
CA ALA A 240 0.73 10.94 -13.43
C ALA A 240 0.17 9.56 -13.82
N GLY A 241 0.37 8.55 -12.97
CA GLY A 241 -0.24 7.22 -13.10
C GLY A 241 -1.76 7.28 -13.18
N ILE A 242 -2.41 7.98 -12.24
CA ILE A 242 -3.87 8.16 -12.24
C ILE A 242 -4.35 8.80 -13.54
N LEU A 243 -3.65 9.83 -14.04
CA LEU A 243 -3.99 10.46 -15.31
C LEU A 243 -3.91 9.47 -16.47
N ILE A 244 -2.82 8.70 -16.58
CA ILE A 244 -2.67 7.63 -17.59
C ILE A 244 -3.85 6.65 -17.49
N GLY A 245 -4.14 6.15 -16.29
CA GLY A 245 -5.25 5.22 -16.05
C GLY A 245 -6.62 5.79 -16.42
N ALA A 246 -6.80 7.11 -16.37
CA ALA A 246 -8.03 7.78 -16.71
C ALA A 246 -8.22 8.08 -18.21
N VAL A 247 -7.12 8.19 -18.99
CA VAL A 247 -7.16 8.70 -20.37
C VAL A 247 -6.52 7.80 -21.42
N ALA A 248 -5.74 6.79 -21.03
CA ALA A 248 -5.10 5.86 -21.96
C ALA A 248 -6.17 5.12 -22.78
N PRO A 249 -6.12 5.16 -24.13
CA PRO A 249 -7.13 4.52 -24.98
C PRO A 249 -7.12 3.00 -24.83
N ASN A 250 -5.93 2.39 -24.84
CA ASN A 250 -5.74 0.96 -24.71
C ASN A 250 -4.79 0.63 -23.54
N LYS A 251 -5.36 0.26 -22.40
CA LYS A 251 -4.59 -0.13 -21.21
C LYS A 251 -3.79 -1.41 -21.41
N ALA A 252 -4.16 -2.28 -22.36
CA ALA A 252 -3.45 -3.53 -22.60
C ALA A 252 -2.03 -3.30 -23.13
N LYS A 253 -1.79 -2.21 -23.88
CA LYS A 253 -0.45 -1.83 -24.36
C LYS A 253 0.51 -1.42 -23.24
N LEU A 254 0.02 -1.22 -22.01
CA LEU A 254 0.86 -0.97 -20.83
C LEU A 254 1.27 -2.24 -20.09
N ALA A 255 0.81 -3.41 -20.53
CA ALA A 255 1.16 -4.69 -19.90
C ALA A 255 2.67 -4.95 -19.86
N PRO A 256 3.48 -4.68 -20.90
CA PRO A 256 4.93 -4.88 -20.85
C PRO A 256 5.60 -4.00 -19.78
N LEU A 257 5.19 -2.73 -19.66
CA LEU A 257 5.68 -1.84 -18.59
C LEU A 257 5.35 -2.41 -17.21
N ARG A 258 4.11 -2.87 -17.02
CA ARG A 258 3.70 -3.50 -15.76
C ARG A 258 4.55 -4.73 -15.46
N THR A 259 4.81 -5.59 -16.44
CA THR A 259 5.66 -6.78 -16.26
C THR A 259 7.08 -6.38 -15.86
N LEU A 260 7.70 -5.44 -16.57
CA LEU A 260 9.04 -4.95 -16.22
C LEU A 260 9.09 -4.40 -14.80
N VAL A 261 8.12 -3.56 -14.44
CA VAL A 261 8.06 -2.92 -13.12
C VAL A 261 7.87 -3.95 -12.02
N MET A 262 6.90 -4.86 -12.16
CA MET A 262 6.55 -5.81 -11.09
C MET A 262 7.52 -6.98 -10.99
N SER A 263 8.17 -7.37 -12.08
CA SER A 263 9.07 -8.54 -12.10
C SER A 263 10.55 -8.19 -11.97
N VAL A 264 10.95 -6.94 -12.21
CA VAL A 264 12.35 -6.52 -12.17
C VAL A 264 12.55 -5.34 -11.22
N LEU A 265 11.89 -4.20 -11.49
CA LEU A 265 12.21 -2.97 -10.78
C LEU A 265 11.72 -2.94 -9.33
N ALA A 266 10.52 -3.44 -9.06
CA ALA A 266 9.97 -3.52 -7.71
C ALA A 266 10.75 -4.49 -6.82
N PRO A 267 11.10 -5.72 -7.27
CA PRO A 267 12.01 -6.59 -6.54
C PRO A 267 13.36 -5.96 -6.22
N ILE A 268 13.98 -5.24 -7.17
CA ILE A 268 15.24 -4.53 -6.93
C ILE A 268 15.05 -3.46 -5.85
N PHE A 269 14.04 -2.60 -5.97
CA PHE A 269 13.75 -1.57 -4.97
C PHE A 269 13.55 -2.15 -3.57
N LEU A 270 12.78 -3.24 -3.45
CA LEU A 270 12.49 -3.88 -2.17
C LEU A 270 13.71 -4.61 -1.60
N ALA A 271 14.52 -5.26 -2.43
CA ALA A 271 15.79 -5.84 -1.99
C ALA A 271 16.77 -4.76 -1.50
N THR A 272 16.91 -3.65 -2.22
CA THR A 272 17.72 -2.50 -1.78
C THR A 272 17.21 -1.89 -0.48
N ALA A 273 15.89 -1.81 -0.30
CA ALA A 273 15.31 -1.37 0.96
C ALA A 273 15.63 -2.34 2.11
N GLY A 274 15.52 -3.65 1.89
CA GLY A 274 15.92 -4.66 2.87
C GLY A 274 17.40 -4.62 3.21
N LEU A 275 18.26 -4.26 2.25
CA LEU A 275 19.71 -4.15 2.45
C LEU A 275 20.11 -3.08 3.48
N ARG A 276 19.29 -2.05 3.65
CA ARG A 276 19.50 -0.98 4.64
C ARG A 276 19.01 -1.35 6.04
N MET A 277 18.28 -2.46 6.17
CA MET A 277 17.76 -2.90 7.45
C MET A 277 18.88 -3.55 8.26
N ASP A 278 19.07 -3.06 9.47
CA ASP A 278 20.05 -3.58 10.42
C ASP A 278 19.34 -4.05 11.70
N LEU A 279 19.14 -5.36 11.80
CA LEU A 279 18.55 -6.03 12.95
C LEU A 279 19.47 -6.04 14.17
N THR A 280 20.77 -5.80 14.01
CA THR A 280 21.70 -5.74 15.16
C THR A 280 21.38 -4.58 16.08
N ALA A 281 20.74 -3.52 15.56
CA ALA A 281 20.22 -2.41 16.36
C ALA A 281 19.21 -2.85 17.44
N LEU A 282 18.51 -3.98 17.25
CA LEU A 282 17.59 -4.53 18.25
C LEU A 282 18.31 -5.20 19.43
N ALA A 283 19.64 -5.31 19.41
CA ALA A 283 20.41 -5.73 20.56
C ALA A 283 20.36 -4.69 21.69
N ASP A 284 20.14 -3.41 21.38
CA ASP A 284 19.84 -2.38 22.37
C ASP A 284 18.40 -2.59 22.92
N PRO A 285 18.22 -2.85 24.23
CA PRO A 285 16.92 -3.04 24.83
C PRO A 285 15.95 -1.86 24.61
N THR A 286 16.48 -0.64 24.49
CA THR A 286 15.69 0.57 24.25
C THR A 286 15.06 0.55 22.87
N VAL A 287 15.86 0.19 21.86
CA VAL A 287 15.41 0.06 20.46
C VAL A 287 14.45 -1.11 20.33
N ALA A 288 14.74 -2.25 20.98
CA ALA A 288 13.85 -3.41 20.98
C ALA A 288 12.48 -3.11 21.60
N LEU A 289 12.44 -2.40 22.74
CA LEU A 289 11.19 -1.99 23.39
C LEU A 289 10.41 -1.00 22.53
N ALA A 290 11.10 -0.03 21.91
CA ALA A 290 10.50 0.88 20.95
C ALA A 290 9.91 0.13 19.75
N ALA A 291 10.65 -0.83 19.18
CA ALA A 291 10.20 -1.66 18.07
C ALA A 291 8.93 -2.44 18.43
N LEU A 292 8.89 -3.04 19.61
CA LEU A 292 7.72 -3.77 20.10
C LEU A 292 6.52 -2.84 20.28
N ALA A 293 6.73 -1.65 20.85
CA ALA A 293 5.67 -0.65 21.03
C ALA A 293 5.12 -0.17 19.68
N VAL A 294 5.99 0.18 18.72
CA VAL A 294 5.60 0.57 17.37
C VAL A 294 4.82 -0.54 16.69
N LEU A 295 5.31 -1.79 16.73
CA LEU A 295 4.63 -2.92 16.13
C LEU A 295 3.24 -3.17 16.74
N ALA A 296 3.15 -3.18 18.07
CA ALA A 296 1.89 -3.40 18.77
C ALA A 296 0.86 -2.31 18.44
N ILE A 297 1.27 -1.04 18.46
CA ILE A 297 0.41 0.10 18.14
C ILE A 297 0.06 0.12 16.65
N ALA A 298 0.98 -0.27 15.77
CA ALA A 298 0.75 -0.33 14.33
C ALA A 298 -0.35 -1.34 14.01
N ILE A 299 -0.28 -2.54 14.61
CA ILE A 299 -1.29 -3.58 14.46
C ILE A 299 -2.60 -3.14 15.09
N ALA A 300 -2.59 -2.72 16.36
CA ALA A 300 -3.80 -2.38 17.10
C ALA A 300 -4.51 -1.17 16.50
N GLY A 301 -3.81 -0.09 16.20
CA GLY A 301 -4.37 1.14 15.66
C GLY A 301 -5.01 0.94 14.30
N LYS A 302 -4.33 0.25 13.38
CA LYS A 302 -4.86 0.03 12.03
C LYS A 302 -6.03 -0.96 12.04
N PHE A 303 -5.91 -2.05 12.79
CA PHE A 303 -6.98 -3.03 12.94
C PHE A 303 -8.21 -2.40 13.61
N ALA A 304 -8.04 -1.71 14.74
CA ALA A 304 -9.14 -1.07 15.47
C ALA A 304 -9.79 0.04 14.65
N GLY A 305 -9.00 0.84 13.94
CA GLY A 305 -9.52 1.91 13.08
C GLY A 305 -10.41 1.40 11.96
N ALA A 306 -9.93 0.41 11.21
CA ALA A 306 -10.69 -0.20 10.12
C ALA A 306 -11.92 -0.99 10.66
N TYR A 307 -11.78 -1.69 11.80
CA TYR A 307 -12.89 -2.35 12.47
C TYR A 307 -13.98 -1.35 12.92
N ALA A 308 -13.59 -0.24 13.55
CA ALA A 308 -14.52 0.80 14.00
C ALA A 308 -15.27 1.41 12.80
N GLY A 309 -14.56 1.74 11.72
CA GLY A 309 -15.18 2.24 10.48
C GLY A 309 -16.16 1.25 9.85
N ALA A 310 -15.87 -0.05 9.91
CA ALA A 310 -16.78 -1.10 9.46
C ALA A 310 -18.05 -1.20 10.35
N ARG A 311 -17.89 -1.13 11.68
CA ARG A 311 -19.01 -1.18 12.63
C ARG A 311 -19.91 0.05 12.53
N LEU A 312 -19.34 1.25 12.33
CA LEU A 312 -20.08 2.48 12.02
C LEU A 312 -20.86 2.39 10.70
N SER A 313 -20.48 1.44 9.84
CA SER A 313 -21.15 1.14 8.59
C SER A 313 -22.15 -0.03 8.71
N ARG A 314 -22.49 -0.44 9.95
CA ARG A 314 -23.44 -1.50 10.29
C ARG A 314 -23.07 -2.90 9.77
N MET A 315 -21.80 -3.12 9.43
CA MET A 315 -21.31 -4.44 9.04
C MET A 315 -21.22 -5.37 10.25
N SER A 316 -21.39 -6.67 10.06
CA SER A 316 -21.29 -7.68 11.11
C SER A 316 -19.90 -7.70 11.78
N ARG A 317 -19.82 -8.37 12.94
CA ARG A 317 -18.55 -8.50 13.68
C ARG A 317 -17.46 -9.16 12.82
N TRP A 318 -17.81 -10.23 12.09
CA TRP A 318 -16.84 -10.98 11.29
C TRP A 318 -16.39 -10.22 10.04
N GLU A 319 -17.30 -9.47 9.41
CA GLU A 319 -16.93 -8.55 8.33
C GLU A 319 -16.00 -7.46 8.82
N GLY A 320 -16.27 -6.87 10.00
CA GLY A 320 -15.38 -5.89 10.61
C GLY A 320 -13.99 -6.44 10.92
N ILE A 321 -13.91 -7.67 11.46
CA ILE A 321 -12.62 -8.34 11.73
C ILE A 321 -11.88 -8.62 10.42
N ALA A 322 -12.59 -9.04 9.36
CA ALA A 322 -12.00 -9.27 8.05
C ALA A 322 -11.46 -7.97 7.43
N ILE A 323 -12.19 -6.86 7.56
CA ILE A 323 -11.72 -5.54 7.13
C ILE A 323 -10.48 -5.12 7.92
N GLY A 324 -10.50 -5.25 9.24
CA GLY A 324 -9.34 -4.97 10.10
C GLY A 324 -8.12 -5.80 9.70
N ALA A 325 -8.30 -7.10 9.46
CA ALA A 325 -7.23 -8.00 9.03
C ALA A 325 -6.68 -7.64 7.64
N GLY A 326 -7.56 -7.34 6.68
CA GLY A 326 -7.19 -6.99 5.32
C GLY A 326 -6.46 -5.64 5.25
N MET A 327 -6.97 -4.62 5.94
CA MET A 327 -6.39 -3.26 5.94
C MET A 327 -5.08 -3.16 6.73
N ASN A 328 -4.80 -4.12 7.62
CA ASN A 328 -3.56 -4.15 8.39
C ASN A 328 -2.34 -4.60 7.57
N ALA A 329 -2.51 -5.10 6.34
CA ALA A 329 -1.36 -5.40 5.49
C ALA A 329 -0.68 -4.10 5.05
N ARG A 330 0.50 -3.86 5.60
CA ARG A 330 1.44 -2.84 5.10
C ARG A 330 2.39 -3.49 4.09
N GLY A 331 3.37 -2.76 3.57
CA GLY A 331 4.20 -3.27 2.48
C GLY A 331 4.98 -2.17 1.79
N VAL A 332 4.99 -2.17 0.44
CA VAL A 332 5.79 -1.23 -0.37
C VAL A 332 5.65 0.21 0.12
N VAL A 333 4.43 0.70 0.34
CA VAL A 333 4.19 2.11 0.66
C VAL A 333 4.80 2.48 2.01
N GLU A 334 4.73 1.61 3.02
CA GLU A 334 5.39 1.84 4.31
C GLU A 334 6.91 1.88 4.17
N VAL A 335 7.48 0.97 3.36
CA VAL A 335 8.92 0.96 3.06
C VAL A 335 9.34 2.25 2.35
N ILE A 336 8.51 2.78 1.46
CA ILE A 336 8.77 4.07 0.78
C ILE A 336 8.74 5.22 1.78
N VAL A 337 7.76 5.26 2.68
CA VAL A 337 7.67 6.29 3.74
C VAL A 337 8.90 6.22 4.64
N ALA A 338 9.29 5.03 5.10
CA ALA A 338 10.46 4.82 5.95
C ALA A 338 11.76 5.25 5.25
N MET A 339 11.95 4.84 4.00
CA MET A 339 13.10 5.22 3.18
C MET A 339 13.16 6.74 2.97
N THR A 340 12.02 7.38 2.74
CA THR A 340 11.94 8.84 2.58
C THR A 340 12.30 9.55 3.87
N GLY A 341 11.77 9.10 5.01
CA GLY A 341 12.13 9.64 6.32
C GLY A 341 13.62 9.48 6.64
N LEU A 342 14.23 8.35 6.27
CA LEU A 342 15.67 8.12 6.41
C LEU A 342 16.49 9.08 5.53
N ARG A 343 16.13 9.25 4.25
CA ARG A 343 16.82 10.17 3.32
C ARG A 343 16.72 11.63 3.76
N LEU A 344 15.59 12.04 4.32
CA LEU A 344 15.38 13.41 4.80
C LEU A 344 16.03 13.67 6.17
N GLY A 345 16.67 12.66 6.76
CA GLY A 345 17.27 12.74 8.10
C GLY A 345 16.24 12.96 9.20
N VAL A 346 15.00 12.52 8.98
CA VAL A 346 13.95 12.55 10.02
C VAL A 346 13.98 11.26 10.83
N LEU A 347 14.20 10.14 10.17
CA LEU A 347 14.34 8.83 10.79
C LEU A 347 15.81 8.43 10.79
N ASN A 348 16.28 7.83 11.87
CA ASN A 348 17.58 7.20 11.89
C ASN A 348 17.50 5.73 11.38
N PRO A 349 18.64 5.03 11.19
CA PRO A 349 18.65 3.65 10.71
C PRO A 349 17.88 2.68 11.62
N ALA A 350 17.88 2.88 12.93
CA ALA A 350 17.13 2.03 13.86
C ALA A 350 15.62 2.16 13.65
N MET A 351 15.09 3.38 13.56
CA MET A 351 13.66 3.60 13.30
C MET A 351 13.25 3.13 11.90
N TYR A 352 14.13 3.27 10.91
CA TYR A 352 13.96 2.66 9.60
C TYR A 352 13.79 1.13 9.70
N THR A 353 14.71 0.44 10.38
CA THR A 353 14.62 -1.01 10.64
C THR A 353 13.28 -1.37 11.28
N VAL A 354 12.81 -0.59 12.26
CA VAL A 354 11.52 -0.84 12.92
C VAL A 354 10.36 -0.77 11.92
N PHE A 355 10.27 0.25 11.06
CA PHE A 355 9.18 0.33 10.09
C PHE A 355 9.24 -0.78 9.03
N VAL A 356 10.43 -1.17 8.58
CA VAL A 356 10.56 -2.32 7.67
C VAL A 356 10.11 -3.62 8.37
N LEU A 357 10.44 -3.79 9.66
CA LEU A 357 9.96 -4.92 10.45
C LEU A 357 8.43 -4.92 10.58
N VAL A 358 7.81 -3.77 10.82
CA VAL A 358 6.35 -3.62 10.84
C VAL A 358 5.74 -4.02 9.49
N ALA A 359 6.33 -3.59 8.37
CA ALA A 359 5.86 -3.94 7.03
C ALA A 359 5.89 -5.46 6.80
N ILE A 360 6.98 -6.12 7.20
CA ILE A 360 7.15 -7.57 7.07
C ILE A 360 6.15 -8.33 7.96
N VAL A 361 6.12 -8.01 9.26
CA VAL A 361 5.30 -8.74 10.23
C VAL A 361 3.81 -8.58 9.91
N THR A 362 3.35 -7.36 9.64
CA THR A 362 1.93 -7.13 9.33
C THR A 362 1.50 -7.74 8.00
N SER A 363 2.38 -7.75 6.99
CA SER A 363 2.17 -8.48 5.73
C SER A 363 1.99 -9.98 5.93
N LEU A 364 2.78 -10.59 6.83
CA LEU A 364 2.69 -12.02 7.15
C LEU A 364 1.45 -12.35 7.99
N MET A 365 1.03 -11.44 8.87
CA MET A 365 -0.14 -11.61 9.73
C MET A 365 -1.47 -11.49 8.99
N ALA A 366 -1.56 -10.64 7.96
CA ALA A 366 -2.83 -10.33 7.30
C ALA A 366 -3.53 -11.55 6.65
N PRO A 367 -2.88 -12.38 5.81
CA PRO A 367 -3.54 -13.54 5.18
C PRO A 367 -4.18 -14.54 6.17
N PRO A 368 -3.48 -15.05 7.22
CA PRO A 368 -4.08 -16.01 8.14
C PRO A 368 -5.17 -15.40 9.01
N MET A 369 -5.09 -14.12 9.37
CA MET A 369 -6.16 -13.42 10.09
C MET A 369 -7.40 -13.25 9.22
N LEU A 370 -7.21 -12.81 7.98
CA LEU A 370 -8.29 -12.63 7.01
C LEU A 370 -8.99 -13.96 6.72
N ARG A 371 -8.23 -15.05 6.56
CA ARG A 371 -8.79 -16.40 6.32
C ARG A 371 -9.73 -16.85 7.43
N ARG A 372 -9.30 -16.68 8.69
CA ARG A 372 -10.12 -17.05 9.85
C ARG A 372 -11.38 -16.20 9.98
N ALA A 373 -11.28 -14.91 9.67
CA ALA A 373 -12.42 -14.00 9.71
C ALA A 373 -13.44 -14.34 8.61
N MET A 374 -12.98 -14.51 7.36
CA MET A 374 -13.82 -14.77 6.21
C MET A 374 -14.52 -16.13 6.27
N ALA A 375 -13.94 -17.13 6.93
CA ALA A 375 -14.60 -18.41 7.17
C ALA A 375 -15.90 -18.31 8.00
N LYS A 376 -16.13 -17.17 8.66
CA LYS A 376 -17.31 -16.90 9.49
C LYS A 376 -18.17 -15.75 8.95
N VAL A 377 -17.84 -15.23 7.77
CA VAL A 377 -18.64 -14.21 7.08
C VAL A 377 -19.67 -14.93 6.21
N GLU A 378 -20.95 -14.72 6.47
CA GLU A 378 -22.04 -15.31 5.69
C GLU A 378 -21.97 -14.89 4.21
N HIS A 379 -22.42 -15.76 3.32
CA HIS A 379 -22.56 -15.43 1.90
C HIS A 379 -23.88 -14.70 1.69
N SER A 380 -23.81 -13.44 1.23
CA SER A 380 -25.01 -12.75 0.74
C SER A 380 -25.50 -13.41 -0.55
N ASP A 381 -26.80 -13.30 -0.83
CA ASP A 381 -27.40 -13.91 -2.02
C ASP A 381 -26.81 -13.33 -3.32
N GLU A 382 -26.43 -12.05 -3.34
CA GLU A 382 -25.70 -11.43 -4.45
C GLU A 382 -24.29 -12.04 -4.67
N GLU A 383 -23.62 -12.47 -3.60
CA GLU A 383 -22.30 -13.11 -3.71
C GLU A 383 -22.42 -14.52 -4.25
N ARG A 384 -23.48 -15.26 -3.88
CA ARG A 384 -23.77 -16.57 -4.46
C ARG A 384 -24.03 -16.48 -5.96
N LEU A 385 -24.77 -15.45 -6.40
CA LEU A 385 -24.99 -15.18 -7.83
C LEU A 385 -23.68 -14.86 -8.57
N ARG A 386 -22.81 -14.01 -8.02
CA ARG A 386 -21.49 -13.72 -8.63
C ARG A 386 -20.57 -14.95 -8.66
N GLU A 387 -20.61 -15.80 -7.63
CA GLU A 387 -19.88 -17.07 -7.59
C GLU A 387 -20.39 -18.03 -8.66
N MET A 388 -21.71 -18.11 -8.86
CA MET A 388 -22.32 -18.92 -9.93
C MET A 388 -21.96 -18.40 -11.32
N GLU A 389 -21.99 -17.08 -11.55
CA GLU A 389 -21.56 -16.47 -12.81
C GLU A 389 -20.08 -16.75 -13.10
N HIS A 390 -19.21 -16.67 -12.09
CA HIS A 390 -17.79 -16.96 -12.23
C HIS A 390 -17.51 -18.47 -12.42
N GLY A 391 -18.26 -19.34 -11.74
CA GLY A 391 -18.19 -20.80 -11.90
C GLY A 391 -18.66 -21.25 -13.28
N ALA A 392 -19.74 -20.66 -13.80
CA ALA A 392 -20.23 -20.89 -15.15
C ALA A 392 -19.19 -20.46 -16.21
N TRP A 393 -18.44 -19.39 -15.94
CA TRP A 393 -17.34 -18.93 -16.80
C TRP A 393 -16.12 -19.87 -16.84
N ILE A 394 -15.87 -20.62 -15.76
CA ILE A 394 -14.72 -21.54 -15.62
C ILE A 394 -15.13 -23.00 -15.91
N GLY A 395 -16.42 -23.27 -16.23
CA GLY A 395 -16.91 -24.60 -16.55
C GLY A 395 -17.14 -25.52 -15.34
N LEU A 396 -17.20 -24.95 -14.13
CA LEU A 396 -17.55 -25.70 -12.91
C LEU A 396 -19.06 -25.59 -12.69
N ALA A 397 -19.78 -26.69 -12.92
CA ALA A 397 -21.20 -26.78 -12.61
C ALA A 397 -21.45 -26.63 -11.10
N PRO A 398 -22.60 -26.09 -10.66
CA PRO A 398 -22.87 -25.87 -9.25
C PRO A 398 -22.92 -27.20 -8.52
N SER A 399 -22.06 -27.39 -7.50
CA SER A 399 -22.23 -28.46 -6.53
C SER A 399 -23.49 -28.16 -5.72
N GLY A 400 -24.58 -28.83 -6.07
CA GLY A 400 -25.85 -28.75 -5.35
C GLY A 400 -25.66 -29.16 -3.90
N ASP A 401 -25.87 -28.22 -2.99
CA ASP A 401 -25.88 -28.48 -1.56
C ASP A 401 -27.13 -29.32 -1.23
N LYS A 402 -26.92 -30.49 -0.66
CA LYS A 402 -28.00 -31.37 -0.19
C LYS A 402 -28.62 -30.70 1.04
N GLN A 403 -29.73 -29.99 0.83
CA GLN A 403 -30.61 -29.61 1.93
C GLN A 403 -31.20 -30.88 2.55
N ASP A 404 -30.75 -31.14 3.76
CA ASP A 404 -31.29 -32.11 4.70
C ASP A 404 -32.68 -31.64 5.17
N THR A 405 -33.73 -32.01 4.43
CA THR A 405 -35.11 -31.82 4.88
C THR A 405 -35.54 -33.01 5.73
N GLY A 406 -35.01 -33.07 6.94
CA GLY A 406 -35.58 -33.85 8.04
C GLY A 406 -36.76 -33.11 8.66
N THR A 407 -37.84 -33.85 8.94
CA THR A 407 -39.01 -33.50 9.76
C THR A 407 -40.07 -32.56 9.15
N SER A 408 -41.12 -33.16 8.56
CA SER A 408 -42.49 -33.10 9.11
C SER A 408 -43.49 -33.77 8.14
N ARG A 409 -43.87 -35.02 8.42
CA ARG A 409 -45.11 -35.62 7.91
C ARG A 409 -45.73 -36.48 9.01
N LYS A 410 -46.48 -35.83 9.88
CA LYS A 410 -47.58 -36.42 10.66
C LYS A 410 -48.76 -35.47 10.59
N ALA A 411 -49.73 -35.77 9.73
CA ALA A 411 -51.15 -35.48 9.88
C ALA A 411 -51.87 -35.86 8.57
N GLY A 412 -52.98 -36.58 8.68
CA GLY A 412 -53.94 -36.75 7.58
C GLY A 412 -54.06 -38.18 7.03
N ALA A 413 -54.53 -39.11 7.87
CA ALA A 413 -55.28 -40.27 7.40
C ALA A 413 -56.73 -39.81 7.16
N GLY A 414 -57.36 -40.27 6.07
CA GLY A 414 -58.81 -40.21 5.88
C GLY A 414 -59.26 -39.98 4.44
N GLU A 415 -59.91 -41.00 3.86
CA GLU A 415 -60.99 -40.97 2.83
C GLU A 415 -60.63 -40.53 1.40
N ALA A 416 -61.12 -41.13 0.29
CA ALA A 416 -61.97 -42.29 0.04
C ALA A 416 -61.87 -42.67 -1.47
N THR A 417 -62.06 -43.97 -1.77
CA THR A 417 -62.75 -44.58 -2.93
C THR A 417 -62.59 -44.00 -4.36
N ALA A 418 -62.00 -44.78 -5.26
CA ALA A 418 -62.68 -45.55 -6.34
C ALA A 418 -61.65 -46.43 -7.09
#